data_AF-A0A919XD74-F1
#
_entry.id   AF-A0A919XD74-F1
#
_cell.length_a   1.000
_cell.length_b   1.000
_cell.length_c   1.000
_cell.angle_alpha   90.00
_cell.angle_beta   90.00
_cell.angle_gamma   90.00
#
_symmetry.space_group_name_H-M   'P 1'
#
loop_
_entity.id
_entity.type
_entity.pdbx_description
1 polymer ?
#
loop_
_entity_poly.entity_id
_entity_poly.type
_entity_poly.pdbx_seq_one_letter_code
_entity_poly.pdbx_strand_id
1 'polypeptide(L)'
;MIVTTDRAGNPVSRFKVTHEKLIHLIIVNHDLSFFNHIHPEYEGNGVFKVKTVFPDGGKYKLFVDFVTEDDVASNLSEWVEVSGTLAGHHKLEPESKLVKEVDGREFELSLSTDRAQSDTVLTYTVRDAHSKKEIVDLEQYLGAAGHVVVLSADTKHYLHVHPVDESSKGPTAAFATSFPEKGIYKIWGQFQHRGDVLTVPFVVEAK
;
A
#
# COMPACT_ATOMS: atom_id res chain seq x y z
N MET A 1 6.96 9.16 17.06
CA MET A 1 6.43 7.97 17.75
C MET A 1 4.95 7.86 17.44
N ILE A 2 4.40 6.66 17.46
CA ILE A 2 2.96 6.39 17.37
C ILE A 2 2.55 5.81 18.72
N VAL A 3 1.41 6.27 19.26
CA VAL A 3 0.86 5.78 20.52
C VAL A 3 -0.55 5.27 20.24
N THR A 4 -0.80 4.01 20.58
CA THR A 4 -2.09 3.34 20.39
C THR A 4 -2.77 3.14 21.74
N THR A 5 -3.99 3.65 21.88
CA THR A 5 -4.81 3.47 23.08
C THR A 5 -6.18 2.91 22.73
N ASP A 6 -6.79 2.20 23.66
CA ASP A 6 -8.21 1.86 23.59
C ASP A 6 -9.09 3.11 23.81
N ARG A 7 -10.41 2.94 23.78
CA ARG A 7 -11.37 4.04 23.99
C ARG A 7 -11.33 4.63 25.41
N ALA A 8 -10.79 3.90 26.38
CA ALA A 8 -10.62 4.36 27.76
C ALA A 8 -9.25 5.02 28.00
N GLY A 9 -8.39 5.08 26.98
CA GLY A 9 -7.04 5.65 27.06
C GLY A 9 -5.98 4.67 27.55
N ASN A 10 -6.31 3.39 27.76
CA ASN A 10 -5.30 2.40 28.14
C ASN A 10 -4.46 2.01 26.92
N PRO A 11 -3.16 1.76 27.07
CA PRO A 11 -2.34 1.35 25.94
C PRO A 11 -2.78 0.01 25.35
N VAL A 12 -2.90 -0.05 24.03
CA VAL A 12 -3.07 -1.32 23.32
C VAL A 12 -1.75 -2.08 23.40
N SER A 13 -1.76 -3.31 23.91
CA SER A 13 -0.53 -4.08 24.13
C SER A 13 -0.51 -5.45 23.46
N ARG A 14 -1.64 -5.89 22.90
CA ARG A 14 -1.84 -7.22 22.32
C ARG A 14 -2.10 -7.13 20.82
N PHE A 15 -1.02 -7.05 20.05
CA PHE A 15 -1.05 -7.01 18.59
C PHE A 15 -0.86 -8.40 18.00
N LYS A 16 -1.62 -8.71 16.95
CA LYS A 16 -1.43 -9.90 16.14
C LYS A 16 -0.45 -9.59 15.02
N VAL A 17 0.48 -10.51 14.75
CA VAL A 17 1.35 -10.42 13.58
C VAL A 17 0.52 -10.73 12.33
N THR A 18 0.44 -9.77 11.42
CA THR A 18 -0.19 -9.91 10.10
C THR A 18 0.81 -9.46 9.04
N HIS A 19 0.93 -10.20 7.94
CA HIS A 19 1.94 -9.91 6.91
C HIS A 19 3.34 -9.70 7.53
N GLU A 20 3.70 -10.57 8.48
CA GLU A 20 4.98 -10.57 9.22
C GLU A 20 5.25 -9.34 10.12
N LYS A 21 4.29 -8.43 10.29
CA LYS A 21 4.45 -7.18 11.04
C LYS A 21 3.30 -6.96 12.02
N LEU A 22 3.54 -6.14 13.04
CA LEU A 22 2.51 -5.78 14.04
C LEU A 22 1.63 -4.63 13.56
N ILE A 23 2.23 -3.66 12.87
CA ILE A 23 1.57 -2.46 12.35
C ILE A 23 2.15 -2.10 10.98
N HIS A 24 1.27 -1.70 10.07
CA HIS A 24 1.61 -1.05 8.82
C HIS A 24 1.35 0.46 8.95
N LEU A 25 2.39 1.27 8.77
CA LEU A 25 2.28 2.72 8.65
C LEU A 25 2.40 3.10 7.17
N ILE A 26 1.31 3.61 6.60
CA ILE A 26 1.31 4.19 5.26
C ILE A 26 1.33 5.70 5.37
N ILE A 27 2.25 6.34 4.64
CA ILE A 27 2.38 7.80 4.58
C ILE A 27 2.20 8.22 3.13
N VAL A 28 1.24 9.12 2.87
CA VAL A 28 1.04 9.73 1.56
C VAL A 28 0.99 11.24 1.68
N ASN A 29 1.46 11.97 0.67
CA ASN A 29 1.19 13.41 0.59
C ASN A 29 -0.21 13.66 0.03
N HIS A 30 -0.70 14.90 0.17
CA HIS A 30 -2.07 15.28 -0.18
C HIS A 30 -2.48 15.01 -1.64
N ASP A 31 -1.54 14.89 -2.57
CA ASP A 31 -1.79 14.62 -4.00
C ASP A 31 -1.43 13.17 -4.41
N LEU A 32 -1.04 12.33 -3.45
CA LEU A 32 -0.67 10.92 -3.63
C LEU A 32 0.52 10.68 -4.60
N SER A 33 1.35 11.70 -4.84
CA SER A 33 2.61 11.54 -5.59
C SER A 33 3.72 10.91 -4.74
N PHE A 34 3.64 11.05 -3.41
CA PHE A 34 4.52 10.40 -2.43
C PHE A 34 3.82 9.24 -1.74
N PHE A 35 4.55 8.16 -1.53
CA PHE A 35 4.12 6.99 -0.77
C PHE A 35 5.30 6.43 0.03
N ASN A 36 5.06 6.08 1.28
CA ASN A 36 5.99 5.30 2.09
C ASN A 36 5.22 4.26 2.90
N HIS A 37 5.81 3.07 3.02
CA HIS A 37 5.27 1.95 3.78
C HIS A 37 6.33 1.51 4.79
N ILE A 38 6.05 1.80 6.06
CA ILE A 38 6.98 1.55 7.16
C ILE A 38 6.34 0.58 8.14
N HIS A 39 7.17 -0.27 8.76
CA HIS A 39 6.78 -1.09 9.90
C HIS A 39 7.49 -0.56 11.15
N PRO A 40 6.81 0.27 11.96
CA PRO A 40 7.39 0.83 13.17
C PRO A 40 7.86 -0.25 14.16
N GLU A 41 8.91 0.04 14.92
CA GLU A 41 9.44 -0.83 15.97
C GLU A 41 8.57 -0.73 17.23
N TYR A 42 8.11 -1.86 17.75
CA TYR A 42 7.29 -1.87 18.98
C TYR A 42 8.20 -1.73 20.22
N GLU A 43 8.02 -0.65 20.98
CA GLU A 43 8.77 -0.39 22.22
C GLU A 43 8.00 -0.86 23.47
N GLY A 44 6.83 -1.48 23.31
CA GLY A 44 5.96 -1.91 24.40
C GLY A 44 4.93 -0.84 24.80
N ASN A 45 3.95 -1.23 25.63
CA ASN A 45 2.91 -0.32 26.15
C ASN A 45 2.24 0.55 25.07
N GLY A 46 1.89 -0.06 23.92
CA GLY A 46 1.24 0.66 22.82
C GLY A 46 2.08 1.72 22.14
N VAL A 47 3.39 1.75 22.38
CA VAL A 47 4.31 2.71 21.76
C VAL A 47 5.06 2.05 20.62
N PHE A 48 5.03 2.73 19.48
CA PHE A 48 5.80 2.36 18.30
C PHE A 48 6.74 3.49 17.90
N LYS A 49 7.99 3.13 17.67
CA LYS A 49 9.03 4.03 17.19
C LYS A 49 9.14 3.97 15.68
N VAL A 50 9.13 5.15 15.08
CA VAL A 50 9.27 5.33 13.64
C VAL A 50 10.29 6.42 13.39
N LYS A 51 11.18 6.16 12.43
CA LYS A 51 12.07 7.17 11.86
C LYS A 51 11.75 7.26 10.37
N THR A 52 11.42 8.45 9.92
CA THR A 52 11.12 8.73 8.51
C THR A 52 11.60 10.13 8.17
N VAL A 53 11.79 10.38 6.88
CA VAL A 53 12.11 11.70 6.33
C VAL A 53 11.04 12.01 5.29
N PHE A 54 10.46 13.19 5.41
CA PHE A 54 9.55 13.72 4.40
C PHE A 54 10.38 14.42 3.34
N PRO A 55 10.14 14.15 2.04
CA PRO A 55 10.93 14.75 0.98
C PRO A 55 10.73 16.26 0.88
N ASP A 56 9.53 16.74 1.23
CA ASP A 56 9.10 18.12 1.07
C ASP A 56 8.23 18.57 2.26
N GLY A 57 8.00 19.87 2.36
CA GLY A 57 6.95 20.42 3.23
C GLY A 57 5.56 20.20 2.64
N GLY A 58 4.54 20.25 3.49
CA GLY A 58 3.14 20.17 3.09
C GLY A 58 2.32 19.22 3.94
N LYS A 59 1.12 18.89 3.44
CA LYS A 59 0.18 18.00 4.14
C LYS A 59 0.42 16.55 3.75
N TYR A 60 0.55 15.71 4.78
CA TYR A 60 0.64 14.26 4.66
C TYR A 60 -0.48 13.61 5.43
N LYS A 61 -1.02 12.52 4.90
CA LYS A 61 -1.94 11.65 5.61
C LYS A 61 -1.23 10.38 6.01
N LEU A 62 -1.31 10.06 7.29
CA LEU A 62 -0.76 8.84 7.86
C LEU A 62 -1.91 7.87 8.09
N PHE A 63 -1.74 6.62 7.70
CA PHE A 63 -2.64 5.53 8.00
C PHE A 63 -1.91 4.49 8.83
N VAL A 64 -2.56 4.03 9.90
CA VAL A 64 -2.06 3.00 10.81
C VAL A 64 -3.04 1.85 10.74
N ASP A 65 -2.57 0.72 10.22
CA ASP A 65 -3.34 -0.50 10.02
C ASP A 65 -2.74 -1.62 10.88
N PHE A 66 -3.58 -2.26 11.70
CA PHE A 66 -3.18 -3.33 12.60
C PHE A 66 -4.36 -4.21 13.02
N VAL A 67 -4.03 -5.40 13.50
CA VAL A 67 -4.99 -6.34 14.08
C VAL A 67 -4.54 -6.65 15.51
N THR A 68 -5.47 -6.65 16.46
CA THR A 68 -5.21 -7.09 17.83
C THR A 68 -5.43 -8.59 17.98
N GLU A 69 -4.92 -9.19 19.07
CA GLU A 69 -5.02 -10.65 19.30
C GLU A 69 -6.47 -11.17 19.46
N ASP A 70 -7.43 -10.29 19.71
CA ASP A 70 -8.88 -10.58 19.70
C ASP A 70 -9.52 -10.41 18.31
N ASP A 71 -8.71 -10.40 17.26
CA ASP A 71 -9.10 -10.31 15.85
C ASP A 71 -9.84 -9.01 15.47
N VAL A 72 -9.62 -7.92 16.22
CA VAL A 72 -10.14 -6.60 15.86
C VAL A 72 -9.17 -5.90 14.90
N ALA A 73 -9.56 -5.81 13.64
CA ALA A 73 -8.86 -5.00 12.64
C ALA A 73 -9.16 -3.51 12.85
N SER A 74 -8.12 -2.67 12.83
CA SER A 74 -8.20 -1.23 13.03
C SER A 74 -7.45 -0.50 11.93
N ASN A 75 -8.12 0.47 11.31
CA ASN A 75 -7.50 1.43 10.40
C ASN A 75 -7.75 2.84 10.93
N LEU A 76 -6.69 3.52 11.36
CA LEU A 76 -6.73 4.88 11.87
C LEU A 76 -5.97 5.80 10.93
N SER A 77 -6.39 7.06 10.82
CA SER A 77 -5.64 8.03 10.03
C SER A 77 -5.66 9.43 10.61
N GLU A 78 -4.59 10.17 10.33
CA GLU A 78 -4.42 11.56 10.77
C GLU A 78 -3.71 12.37 9.68
N TRP A 79 -4.09 13.65 9.56
CA TRP A 79 -3.36 14.61 8.75
C TRP A 79 -2.29 15.29 9.59
N VAL A 80 -1.07 15.33 9.06
CA VAL A 80 0.06 16.05 9.64
C VAL A 80 0.56 17.11 8.67
N GLU A 81 1.00 18.25 9.21
CA GLU A 81 1.61 19.32 8.44
C GLU A 81 3.12 19.33 8.70
N VAL A 82 3.89 19.19 7.62
CA VAL A 82 5.34 19.14 7.64
C VAL A 82 5.87 20.48 7.15
N SER A 83 6.70 21.14 7.96
CA SER A 83 7.36 22.38 7.57
C SER A 83 8.46 22.10 6.54
N GLY A 84 8.60 22.99 5.55
CA GLY A 84 9.60 22.88 4.49
C GLY A 84 9.14 23.56 3.21
N THR A 85 9.95 23.44 2.16
CA THR A 85 9.54 23.86 0.82
C THR A 85 8.44 22.95 0.30
N LEU A 86 7.34 23.52 -0.18
CA LEU A 86 6.24 22.74 -0.75
C LEU A 86 6.66 22.10 -2.06
N ALA A 87 6.34 20.82 -2.23
CA ALA A 87 6.40 20.16 -3.54
C ALA A 87 5.35 20.75 -4.49
N GLY A 88 5.60 20.61 -5.80
CA GLY A 88 4.58 20.86 -6.81
C GLY A 88 3.40 19.90 -6.64
N HIS A 89 2.19 20.38 -6.91
CA HIS A 89 0.99 19.55 -6.90
C HIS A 89 0.81 18.83 -8.24
N HIS A 90 0.67 17.52 -8.19
CA HIS A 90 0.38 16.68 -9.35
C HIS A 90 -1.07 16.20 -9.30
N LYS A 91 -1.87 16.60 -10.29
CA LYS A 91 -3.22 16.07 -10.43
C LYS A 91 -3.14 14.57 -10.77
N LEU A 92 -3.87 13.75 -10.02
CA LEU A 92 -4.09 12.34 -10.35
C LEU A 92 -4.96 12.22 -11.59
N GLU A 93 -4.45 11.53 -12.61
CA GLU A 93 -5.18 11.24 -13.84
C GLU A 93 -5.14 9.73 -14.12
N PRO A 94 -6.28 9.08 -14.42
CA PRO A 94 -6.31 7.67 -14.77
C PRO A 94 -5.41 7.36 -15.96
N GLU A 95 -4.67 6.27 -15.86
CA GLU A 95 -3.72 5.87 -16.88
C GLU A 95 -4.43 5.14 -18.04
N SER A 96 -4.12 5.52 -19.28
CA SER A 96 -4.67 4.85 -20.47
C SER A 96 -4.07 3.45 -20.71
N LYS A 97 -2.92 3.17 -20.08
CA LYS A 97 -2.22 1.87 -20.12
C LYS A 97 -1.69 1.57 -18.73
N LEU A 98 -1.97 0.38 -18.24
CA LEU A 98 -1.52 -0.09 -16.93
C LEU A 98 -0.27 -0.96 -17.07
N VAL A 99 0.78 -0.38 -17.67
CA VAL A 99 2.10 -1.02 -17.80
C VAL A 99 3.16 -0.05 -17.32
N LYS A 100 4.03 -0.49 -16.40
CA LYS A 100 5.15 0.30 -15.89
C LYS A 100 6.43 -0.48 -15.83
N GLU A 101 7.52 0.22 -16.08
CA GLU A 101 8.86 -0.28 -15.83
C GLU A 101 9.39 0.31 -14.53
N VAL A 102 9.88 -0.55 -13.63
CA VAL A 102 10.58 -0.15 -12.40
C VAL A 102 11.84 -1.02 -12.31
N ASP A 103 13.01 -0.37 -12.30
CA ASP A 103 14.33 -1.00 -12.19
C ASP A 103 14.53 -2.20 -13.13
N GLY A 104 14.12 -2.04 -14.39
CA GLY A 104 14.26 -3.06 -15.45
C GLY A 104 13.24 -4.21 -15.35
N ARG A 105 12.21 -4.10 -14.51
CA ARG A 105 11.08 -5.02 -14.45
C ARG A 105 9.83 -4.32 -14.98
N GLU A 106 9.15 -4.97 -15.92
CA GLU A 106 7.84 -4.56 -16.42
C GLU A 106 6.76 -5.18 -15.56
N PHE A 107 5.83 -4.35 -15.10
CA PHE A 107 4.63 -4.71 -14.38
C PHE A 107 3.43 -4.29 -15.21
N GLU A 108 2.63 -5.26 -15.62
CA GLU A 108 1.34 -5.03 -16.26
C GLU A 108 0.23 -5.32 -15.24
N LEU A 109 -0.60 -4.32 -14.94
CA LEU A 109 -1.75 -4.46 -14.05
C LEU A 109 -3.02 -4.64 -14.89
N SER A 110 -3.79 -5.68 -14.59
CA SER A 110 -5.12 -5.91 -15.12
C SER A 110 -6.16 -5.99 -13.99
N LEU A 111 -7.37 -5.53 -14.27
CA LEU A 111 -8.50 -5.57 -13.35
C LEU A 111 -9.56 -6.50 -13.93
N SER A 112 -10.10 -7.42 -13.13
CA SER A 112 -11.23 -8.26 -13.57
C SER A 112 -12.49 -7.44 -13.87
N THR A 113 -12.66 -6.30 -13.20
CA THR A 113 -13.69 -5.29 -13.44
C THR A 113 -13.23 -3.93 -12.92
N ASP A 114 -13.67 -2.84 -13.53
CA ASP A 114 -13.49 -1.47 -13.03
C ASP A 114 -14.74 -0.97 -12.29
N ARG A 115 -15.75 -1.80 -12.07
CA ARG A 115 -17.03 -1.38 -11.46
C ARG A 115 -16.90 -1.23 -9.95
N ALA A 116 -17.31 -0.09 -9.42
CA ALA A 116 -17.43 0.11 -7.98
C ALA A 116 -18.44 -0.88 -7.35
N GLN A 117 -18.23 -1.20 -6.08
CA GLN A 117 -19.05 -2.11 -5.28
C GLN A 117 -19.11 -3.54 -5.85
N SER A 118 -18.12 -3.91 -6.65
CA SER A 118 -17.96 -5.26 -7.22
C SER A 118 -16.63 -5.86 -6.76
N ASP A 119 -16.63 -7.17 -6.49
CA ASP A 119 -15.39 -7.89 -6.20
C ASP A 119 -14.46 -7.81 -7.39
N THR A 120 -13.29 -7.23 -7.16
CA THR A 120 -12.29 -6.95 -8.19
C THR A 120 -11.01 -7.68 -7.86
N VAL A 121 -10.47 -8.39 -8.86
CA VAL A 121 -9.13 -8.98 -8.80
C VAL A 121 -8.16 -8.08 -9.56
N LEU A 122 -7.16 -7.58 -8.86
CA LEU A 122 -5.99 -6.90 -9.41
C LEU A 122 -4.93 -7.95 -9.74
N THR A 123 -4.64 -8.17 -11.01
CA THR A 123 -3.61 -9.13 -11.43
C THR A 123 -2.42 -8.39 -12.03
N TYR A 124 -1.29 -8.49 -11.35
CA TYR A 124 0.00 -8.04 -11.84
C TYR A 124 0.66 -9.17 -12.63
N THR A 125 1.10 -8.90 -13.84
CA THR A 125 2.00 -9.77 -14.61
C THR A 125 3.38 -9.13 -14.65
N VAL A 126 4.39 -9.88 -14.22
CA VAL A 126 5.76 -9.39 -14.05
C VAL A 126 6.68 -10.01 -15.09
N ARG A 127 7.42 -9.17 -15.81
CA ARG A 127 8.36 -9.56 -16.86
C ARG A 127 9.66 -8.79 -16.74
N ASP A 128 10.73 -9.35 -17.27
CA ASP A 128 11.94 -8.59 -17.56
C ASP A 128 11.61 -7.53 -18.64
N ALA A 129 11.90 -6.26 -18.35
CA ALA A 129 11.44 -5.16 -19.19
C ALA A 129 12.06 -5.16 -20.60
N HIS A 130 13.27 -5.69 -20.74
CA HIS A 130 13.99 -5.72 -22.01
C HIS A 130 13.68 -6.97 -22.83
N SER A 131 13.90 -8.15 -22.24
CA SER A 131 13.72 -9.43 -22.92
C SER A 131 12.27 -9.90 -22.98
N LYS A 132 11.37 -9.27 -22.22
CA LYS A 132 9.95 -9.65 -22.05
C LYS A 132 9.74 -11.07 -21.51
N LYS A 133 10.80 -11.70 -20.98
CA LYS A 133 10.68 -13.00 -20.32
C LYS A 133 9.94 -12.85 -19.01
N GLU A 134 9.09 -13.83 -18.72
CA GLU A 134 8.37 -13.93 -17.45
C GLU A 134 9.33 -14.03 -16.27
N ILE A 135 9.01 -13.32 -15.20
CA ILE A 135 9.72 -13.41 -13.91
C ILE A 135 8.92 -14.34 -13.02
N VAL A 136 9.52 -15.47 -12.64
CA VAL A 136 8.85 -16.56 -11.91
C VAL A 136 9.54 -16.89 -10.58
N ASP A 137 10.42 -15.97 -10.15
CA ASP A 137 11.26 -16.03 -8.96
C ASP A 137 11.08 -14.79 -8.07
N LEU A 138 9.86 -14.24 -7.99
CA LEU A 138 9.51 -13.26 -6.96
C LEU A 138 9.78 -13.85 -5.56
N GLU A 139 10.37 -13.02 -4.70
CA GLU A 139 10.59 -13.33 -3.31
C GLU A 139 9.34 -12.94 -2.49
N GLN A 140 9.09 -13.65 -1.40
CA GLN A 140 8.04 -13.24 -0.49
C GLN A 140 8.42 -11.90 0.18
N TYR A 141 7.50 -10.96 0.11
CA TYR A 141 7.57 -9.68 0.79
C TYR A 141 6.36 -9.56 1.70
N LEU A 142 6.61 -9.47 3.02
CA LEU A 142 5.55 -9.43 4.03
C LEU A 142 4.65 -10.68 3.97
N GLY A 143 5.27 -11.85 3.77
CA GLY A 143 4.60 -13.16 3.73
C GLY A 143 3.85 -13.49 2.44
N ALA A 144 3.92 -12.66 1.39
CA ALA A 144 3.22 -12.89 0.13
C ALA A 144 4.05 -12.51 -1.11
N ALA A 145 3.60 -12.90 -2.30
CA ALA A 145 4.23 -12.55 -3.58
C ALA A 145 4.36 -11.02 -3.82
N GLY A 146 3.56 -10.24 -3.12
CA GLY A 146 3.61 -8.79 -3.07
C GLY A 146 2.59 -8.24 -2.08
N HIS A 147 2.56 -6.92 -1.92
CA HIS A 147 1.65 -6.23 -1.03
C HIS A 147 1.07 -5.00 -1.74
N VAL A 148 -0.25 -4.80 -1.66
CA VAL A 148 -0.93 -3.74 -2.43
C VAL A 148 -1.65 -2.78 -1.47
N VAL A 149 -1.45 -1.48 -1.68
CA VAL A 149 -2.20 -0.42 -0.99
C VAL A 149 -2.99 0.37 -2.03
N VAL A 150 -4.26 0.66 -1.74
CA VAL A 150 -5.12 1.46 -2.62
C VAL A 150 -5.75 2.61 -1.84
N LEU A 151 -5.71 3.80 -2.41
CA LEU A 151 -6.34 5.00 -1.85
C LEU A 151 -7.21 5.71 -2.90
N SER A 152 -8.39 6.17 -2.50
CA SER A 152 -9.16 7.12 -3.32
C SER A 152 -8.41 8.46 -3.44
N ALA A 153 -8.61 9.18 -4.53
CA ALA A 153 -7.93 10.47 -4.78
C ALA A 153 -8.18 11.53 -3.69
N ASP A 154 -9.31 11.45 -2.99
CA ASP A 154 -9.63 12.32 -1.85
C ASP A 154 -9.13 11.76 -0.49
N THR A 155 -8.42 10.64 -0.51
CA THR A 155 -7.85 9.89 0.61
C THR A 155 -8.87 9.34 1.62
N LYS A 156 -10.17 9.37 1.32
CA LYS A 156 -11.21 8.89 2.26
C LYS A 156 -11.30 7.37 2.33
N HIS A 157 -11.00 6.69 1.22
CA HIS A 157 -11.02 5.24 1.14
C HIS A 157 -9.59 4.71 1.11
N TYR A 158 -9.14 4.14 2.22
CA TYR A 158 -7.96 3.29 2.29
C TYR A 158 -8.43 1.84 2.19
N LEU A 159 -7.93 1.09 1.21
CA LEU A 159 -8.30 -0.31 1.04
C LEU A 159 -7.16 -1.20 1.51
N HIS A 160 -7.51 -2.09 2.43
CA HIS A 160 -6.68 -3.25 2.76
C HIS A 160 -6.89 -4.30 1.66
N VAL A 161 -5.82 -4.71 0.98
CA VAL A 161 -5.89 -5.58 -0.19
C VAL A 161 -5.20 -6.90 0.12
N HIS A 162 -5.89 -8.02 -0.12
CA HIS A 162 -5.38 -9.35 0.20
C HIS A 162 -4.86 -10.07 -1.06
N PRO A 163 -3.72 -10.77 -0.97
CA PRO A 163 -3.29 -11.68 -2.03
C PRO A 163 -4.30 -12.83 -2.17
N VAL A 164 -4.56 -13.25 -3.41
CA VAL A 164 -5.37 -14.44 -3.72
C VAL A 164 -4.55 -15.72 -3.50
N ASP A 165 -3.25 -15.66 -3.80
CA ASP A 165 -2.29 -16.73 -3.53
C ASP A 165 -1.00 -16.11 -2.95
N GLU A 166 -0.79 -16.32 -1.66
CA GLU A 166 0.41 -15.86 -0.94
C GLU A 166 1.70 -16.56 -1.40
N SER A 167 1.57 -17.75 -1.99
CA SER A 167 2.70 -18.61 -2.37
C SER A 167 3.21 -18.38 -3.79
N SER A 168 2.51 -17.57 -4.60
CA SER A 168 2.92 -17.26 -5.96
C SER A 168 4.35 -16.71 -5.99
N LYS A 169 5.11 -17.10 -7.01
CA LYS A 169 6.44 -16.54 -7.31
C LYS A 169 6.46 -15.79 -8.63
N GLY A 170 5.29 -15.50 -9.20
CA GLY A 170 5.14 -14.98 -10.54
C GLY A 170 4.88 -16.07 -11.59
N PRO A 171 4.67 -15.69 -12.86
CA PRO A 171 4.72 -14.31 -13.34
C PRO A 171 3.50 -13.49 -12.95
N THR A 172 2.46 -14.13 -12.42
CA THR A 172 1.27 -13.46 -11.96
C THR A 172 1.20 -13.38 -10.44
N ALA A 173 0.81 -12.21 -9.93
CA ALA A 173 0.42 -12.00 -8.54
C ALA A 173 -0.95 -11.35 -8.52
N ALA A 174 -1.94 -12.03 -7.94
CA ALA A 174 -3.33 -11.63 -7.94
C ALA A 174 -3.77 -11.19 -6.54
N PHE A 175 -4.58 -10.14 -6.48
CA PHE A 175 -5.03 -9.52 -5.24
C PHE A 175 -6.52 -9.19 -5.30
N ALA A 176 -7.27 -9.55 -4.26
CA ALA A 176 -8.70 -9.28 -4.15
C ALA A 176 -8.94 -7.95 -3.42
N THR A 177 -9.82 -7.12 -3.99
CA THR A 177 -10.28 -5.86 -3.41
C THR A 177 -11.69 -5.52 -3.88
N SER A 178 -12.27 -4.44 -3.34
CA SER A 178 -13.52 -3.86 -3.82
C SER A 178 -13.45 -2.35 -3.69
N PHE A 179 -13.67 -1.63 -4.80
CA PHE A 179 -13.73 -0.17 -4.78
C PHE A 179 -15.08 0.28 -4.18
N PRO A 180 -15.12 0.97 -3.04
CA PRO A 180 -16.38 1.25 -2.34
C PRO A 180 -17.30 2.23 -3.10
N GLU A 181 -16.72 3.16 -3.84
CA GLU A 181 -17.42 4.19 -4.60
C GLU A 181 -16.77 4.39 -5.98
N LYS A 182 -17.48 5.10 -6.86
CA LYS A 182 -16.92 5.51 -8.15
C LYS A 182 -15.90 6.62 -7.93
N GLY A 183 -14.82 6.62 -8.71
CA GLY A 183 -13.83 7.69 -8.65
C GLY A 183 -12.43 7.24 -9.02
N ILE A 184 -11.48 8.16 -8.85
CA ILE A 184 -10.07 7.92 -9.13
C ILE A 184 -9.41 7.27 -7.91
N TYR A 185 -8.64 6.22 -8.15
CA TYR A 185 -7.88 5.50 -7.13
C TYR A 185 -6.40 5.44 -7.52
N LYS A 186 -5.54 5.63 -6.53
CA LYS A 186 -4.09 5.38 -6.61
C LYS A 186 -3.81 4.02 -6.00
N ILE A 187 -3.10 3.19 -6.74
CA ILE A 187 -2.70 1.83 -6.35
C ILE A 187 -1.19 1.82 -6.25
N TRP A 188 -0.62 1.24 -5.19
CA TRP A 188 0.81 0.92 -5.11
C TRP A 188 0.95 -0.56 -4.84
N GLY A 189 1.53 -1.30 -5.80
CA GLY A 189 1.98 -2.68 -5.59
C GLY A 189 3.44 -2.71 -5.17
N GLN A 190 3.78 -3.45 -4.12
CA GLN A 190 5.14 -3.69 -3.67
C GLN A 190 5.52 -5.14 -3.88
N PHE A 191 6.60 -5.39 -4.62
CA PHE A 191 7.08 -6.72 -4.97
C PHE A 191 8.56 -6.83 -4.63
N GLN A 192 9.00 -7.99 -4.17
CA GLN A 192 10.43 -8.23 -3.95
C GLN A 192 11.00 -9.14 -5.03
N HIS A 193 12.09 -8.70 -5.64
CA HIS A 193 12.80 -9.49 -6.65
C HIS A 193 14.29 -9.12 -6.65
N ARG A 194 15.13 -10.12 -6.38
CA ARG A 194 16.60 -10.03 -6.27
C ARG A 194 17.07 -9.14 -5.10
N GLY A 195 16.34 -9.17 -3.99
CA GLY A 195 16.61 -8.39 -2.78
C GLY A 195 16.08 -6.95 -2.82
N ASP A 196 15.59 -6.48 -3.97
CA ASP A 196 15.02 -5.14 -4.12
C ASP A 196 13.51 -5.17 -3.88
N VAL A 197 13.00 -4.22 -3.07
CA VAL A 197 11.57 -3.96 -2.93
C VAL A 197 11.15 -2.90 -3.94
N LEU A 198 10.39 -3.32 -4.95
CA LEU A 198 9.94 -2.51 -6.08
C LEU A 198 8.54 -1.98 -5.77
N THR A 199 8.36 -0.66 -5.76
CA THR A 199 7.05 -0.03 -5.59
C THR A 199 6.53 0.46 -6.94
N VAL A 200 5.38 -0.05 -7.37
CA VAL A 200 4.80 0.18 -8.70
C VAL A 200 3.47 0.92 -8.54
N PRO A 201 3.43 2.23 -8.82
CA PRO A 201 2.21 3.02 -8.68
C PRO A 201 1.33 2.93 -9.93
N PHE A 202 0.00 2.84 -9.82
CA PHE A 202 -0.95 2.99 -10.92
C PHE A 202 -2.09 3.92 -10.54
N VAL A 203 -2.66 4.63 -11.51
CA VAL A 203 -3.91 5.40 -11.32
C VAL A 203 -5.01 4.79 -12.17
N VAL A 204 -6.12 4.42 -11.54
CA VAL A 204 -7.30 3.84 -12.21
C VAL A 204 -8.54 4.64 -11.88
N GLU A 205 -9.59 4.47 -12.68
CA GLU A 205 -10.93 4.99 -12.39
C GLU A 205 -11.88 3.82 -12.17
N ALA A 206 -12.54 3.80 -11.01
CA ALA A 206 -13.65 2.90 -10.72
C ALA A 206 -14.98 3.53 -11.16
N LYS A 207 -15.82 2.76 -11.86
CA LYS A 207 -17.03 3.22 -12.56
C LYS A 207 -18.35 2.72 -11.98
#